data_AF-R4W7T6-F1
#
_entry.id   AF-R4W7T6-F1
#
_cell.length_a   1.000
_cell.length_b   1.000
_cell.length_c   1.000
_cell.angle_alpha   90.00
_cell.angle_beta   90.00
_cell.angle_gamma   90.00
#
_symmetry.space_group_name_H-M   'P 1'
#
loop_
_entity.id
_entity.type
_entity.pdbx_description
1 polymer ?
#
loop_
_entity_poly.entity_id
_entity_poly.type
_entity_poly.pdbx_seq_one_letter_code
_entity_poly.pdbx_strand_id
1 'polypeptide(L)' 'MATEFDCHQDAGFECDFHIVDENEDELVDFVQIHGRSAHDTTVEESDIREMLHT' A
#
# COMPACT_ATOMS: atom_id res chain seq x y z
N MET A 1 12.84 11.15 -3.49
CA MET A 1 12.73 9.95 -4.34
C MET A 1 11.29 9.52 -4.22
N ALA A 2 10.62 9.18 -5.32
CA ALA A 2 9.24 8.73 -5.24
C ALA A 2 9.21 7.27 -4.79
N THR A 3 8.26 6.94 -3.93
CA THR A 3 7.94 5.60 -3.42
C THR A 3 6.74 5.07 -4.19
N GLU A 4 6.73 3.79 -4.53
CA GLU A 4 5.63 3.13 -5.23
C GLU A 4 5.12 1.92 -4.46
N PHE A 5 3.85 1.58 -4.64
CA PHE A 5 3.19 0.41 -4.07
C PHE A 5 2.20 -0.19 -5.05
N ASP A 6 2.29 -1.50 -5.26
CA ASP A 6 1.39 -2.28 -6.09
C ASP A 6 0.69 -3.34 -5.23
N CYS A 7 -0.63 -3.23 -5.08
CA CYS A 7 -1.39 -4.11 -4.20
C CYS A 7 -1.32 -5.59 -4.62
N HIS A 8 -1.19 -5.86 -5.92
CA HIS A 8 -1.11 -7.22 -6.42
C HIS A 8 0.26 -7.84 -6.22
N GLN A 9 1.34 -7.08 -6.44
CA GLN A 9 2.70 -7.56 -6.26
C GLN A 9 3.13 -7.57 -4.80
N ASP A 10 2.83 -6.51 -4.05
CA ASP A 10 3.31 -6.32 -2.67
C ASP A 10 2.41 -6.98 -1.62
N ALA A 11 1.08 -6.91 -1.79
CA ALA A 11 0.12 -7.46 -0.83
C ALA A 11 -0.53 -8.78 -1.29
N GLY A 12 -0.29 -9.21 -2.54
CA GLY A 12 -0.74 -10.50 -3.06
C GLY A 12 -2.25 -10.59 -3.33
N PHE A 13 -2.95 -9.46 -3.42
CA PHE A 13 -4.37 -9.42 -3.77
C PHE A 13 -4.56 -9.36 -5.28
N GLU A 14 -5.59 -10.00 -5.83
CA GLU A 14 -5.96 -9.83 -7.25
C GLU A 14 -6.60 -8.44 -7.46
N CYS A 15 -5.80 -7.37 -7.42
CA CYS A 15 -6.20 -5.97 -7.52
C CYS A 15 -5.19 -5.13 -8.30
N ASP A 16 -5.64 -4.42 -9.35
CA ASP A 16 -4.80 -3.52 -10.15
C ASP A 16 -4.54 -2.15 -9.47
N PHE A 17 -4.61 -2.08 -8.13
CA PHE A 17 -4.32 -0.85 -7.40
C PHE A 17 -2.81 -0.59 -7.35
N HIS A 18 -2.39 0.53 -7.92
CA HIS A 18 -1.02 0.98 -7.92
C HIS A 18 -0.97 2.48 -7.60
N ILE A 19 -0.10 2.87 -6.67
CA ILE A 19 0.09 4.24 -6.24
C ILE A 19 1.58 4.59 -6.21
N VAL A 20 1.90 5.81 -6.67
CA VAL A 20 3.26 6.35 -6.62
C VAL A 20 3.17 7.73 -6.00
N ASP A 21 3.92 7.97 -4.93
CA ASP A 21 3.95 9.24 -4.23
C ASP A 21 5.36 9.57 -3.72
N GLU A 22 5.68 10.86 -3.59
CA GLU A 22 6.94 11.30 -3.00
C GLU A 22 6.89 11.34 -1.46
N ASN A 23 5.70 11.33 -0.89
CA ASN A 23 5.42 11.31 0.53
C ASN A 23 4.97 9.91 0.97
N GLU A 24 5.88 9.19 1.65
CA GLU A 24 5.62 7.84 2.16
C GLU A 24 4.44 7.81 3.13
N ASP A 25 4.28 8.82 4.00
CA ASP A 25 3.20 8.85 4.99
C ASP A 25 1.82 8.96 4.31
N GLU A 26 1.70 9.75 3.24
CA GLU A 26 0.47 9.82 2.44
C GLU A 26 0.19 8.51 1.72
N LEU A 27 1.23 7.90 1.14
CA LEU A 27 1.10 6.60 0.48
C LEU A 27 0.58 5.54 1.45
N VAL A 28 1.11 5.47 2.68
CA VAL A 28 0.65 4.49 3.67
C VAL A 28 -0.83 4.70 4.02
N ASP A 29 -1.27 5.94 4.20
CA ASP A 29 -2.70 6.24 4.48
C ASP A 29 -3.60 5.75 3.33
N PHE A 30 -3.18 5.99 2.07
CA PHE A 30 -3.89 5.48 0.89
C PHE A 30 -3.96 3.96 0.86
N VAL A 31 -2.87 3.26 1.17
CA VAL A 31 -2.83 1.79 1.20
C VAL A 31 -3.74 1.25 2.31
N GLN A 32 -3.77 1.86 3.49
CA GLN A 32 -4.68 1.45 4.57
C GLN A 32 -6.15 1.66 4.20
N ILE A 33 -6.48 2.83 3.63
CA ILE A 33 -7.84 3.12 3.15
C ILE A 33 -8.23 2.11 2.06
N HIS A 34 -7.33 1.82 1.13
CA HIS A 34 -7.54 0.85 0.06
C HIS A 34 -7.80 -0.55 0.63
N GLY A 35 -6.92 -1.07 1.48
CA GLY A 35 -7.10 -2.38 2.11
C GLY A 35 -8.45 -2.51 2.83
N ARG A 36 -8.83 -1.48 3.60
CA ARG A 36 -10.10 -1.50 4.34
C ARG A 36 -11.34 -1.41 3.44
N SER A 37 -11.26 -0.66 2.36
CA SER A 37 -12.43 -0.38 1.50
C SER A 37 -12.59 -1.35 0.33
N ALA A 38 -11.50 -1.90 -0.19
CA ALA A 38 -11.49 -2.80 -1.35
C ALA A 38 -11.40 -4.29 -0.96
N HIS A 39 -10.73 -4.58 0.16
CA HIS A 39 -10.41 -5.95 0.56
C HIS A 39 -10.98 -6.33 1.93
N ASP A 40 -11.74 -5.44 2.59
CA ASP A 40 -12.21 -5.60 3.98
C ASP A 40 -11.06 -6.02 4.93
N THR A 41 -9.81 -5.64 4.60
CA THR A 41 -8.62 -6.00 5.37
C THR A 41 -8.06 -4.76 6.08
N THR A 42 -7.47 -4.97 7.25
CA THR A 42 -6.71 -3.92 7.94
C THR A 42 -5.24 -4.31 7.88
N VAL A 43 -4.43 -3.46 7.27
CA VAL A 43 -2.98 -3.62 7.19
C VAL A 43 -2.35 -2.57 8.10
N GLU A 44 -1.41 -2.98 8.94
CA GLU A 44 -0.73 -2.06 9.86
C GLU A 44 0.29 -1.20 9.09
N GLU A 45 0.51 0.03 9.56
CA GLU A 45 1.48 0.97 8.97
C GLU A 45 2.89 0.38 8.88
N SER A 46 3.30 -0.40 9.88
CA SER A 46 4.60 -1.07 9.91
C SER A 46 4.78 -2.08 8.79
N ASP A 47 3.74 -2.87 8.50
CA ASP A 47 3.78 -3.90 7.46
C ASP A 47 3.82 -3.26 6.08
N ILE A 48 3.07 -2.17 5.87
CA ILE A 48 3.12 -1.40 4.62
C ILE A 48 4.52 -0.82 4.43
N ARG A 49 5.11 -0.20 5.45
CA ARG A 49 6.48 0.32 5.34
C ARG A 49 7.51 -0.79 5.11
N GLU A 50 7.32 -1.99 5.65
CA GLU A 50 8.20 -3.12 5.35
C GLU A 50 8.08 -3.53 3.87
N MET A 51 6.86 -3.57 3.31
CA MET A 51 6.61 -3.84 1.90
C MET A 51 7.21 -2.78 0.96
N LEU A 52 7.22 -1.50 1.35
CA LEU A 52 7.79 -0.43 0.52
C LEU A 52 9.33 -0.46 0.43
N HIS A 53 9.99 -1.15 1.35
CA HIS A 53 11.46 -1.18 1.47
C HIS A 53 12.05 -2.56 1.15
N THR A 54 11.25 -3.52 0.69
CA THR A 54 11.70 -4.87 0.28
C THR A 54 12.02 -4.97 -1.21
#